data_AF-A0A1X1QRF0-F1
#
_entry.id   AF-A0A1X1QRF0-F1
#
_cell.length_a   1.000
_cell.length_b   1.000
_cell.length_c   1.000
_cell.angle_alpha   90.00
_cell.angle_beta   90.00
_cell.angle_gamma   90.00
#
_symmetry.space_group_name_H-M   'P 1'
#
loop_
_entity.id
_entity.type
_entity.pdbx_description
1 polymer ?
#
loop_
_entity_poly.entity_id
_entity_poly.type
_entity_poly.pdbx_seq_one_letter_code
_entity_poly.pdbx_strand_id
1 'polypeptide(L)' 'MDFKVDKQDITEVRVIDVKMPFISMVVFLVKLSIAAIPAFIILSIVGSILFGIFGTAVHTGMRL' A
#
# COMPACT_ATOMS: atom_id res chain seq x y z
N MET A 1 -24.29 -37.53 -21.07
CA MET A 1 -24.01 -36.84 -19.80
C MET A 1 -23.04 -35.74 -20.14
N ASP A 2 -23.56 -34.57 -20.47
CA ASP A 2 -22.80 -33.51 -21.12
C ASP A 2 -22.39 -32.47 -20.07
N PHE A 3 -21.09 -32.45 -19.80
CA PHE A 3 -20.45 -31.52 -18.88
C PHE A 3 -20.55 -30.10 -19.43
N LYS A 4 -21.45 -29.31 -18.85
CA LYS A 4 -21.55 -27.86 -19.08
C LYS A 4 -20.42 -27.19 -18.31
N VAL A 5 -19.36 -26.81 -19.03
CA VAL A 5 -18.34 -25.88 -18.53
C VAL A 5 -19.01 -24.53 -18.33
N ASP A 6 -19.33 -24.20 -17.07
CA ASP A 6 -19.87 -22.91 -16.70
C ASP A 6 -18.80 -21.83 -16.95
N LYS A 7 -19.03 -21.01 -17.96
CA LYS A 7 -18.17 -19.87 -18.26
C LYS A 7 -18.49 -18.82 -17.20
N GLN A 8 -17.62 -18.72 -16.20
CA GLN A 8 -17.68 -17.69 -15.18
C GLN A 8 -17.50 -16.33 -15.87
N ASP A 9 -18.62 -15.70 -16.22
CA ASP A 9 -18.64 -14.37 -16.79
C ASP A 9 -18.11 -13.38 -15.73
N ILE A 10 -16.87 -12.93 -15.94
CA ILE A 10 -16.22 -11.89 -15.15
C ILE A 10 -17.03 -10.60 -15.24
N THR A 11 -17.94 -10.43 -14.29
CA THR A 11 -18.75 -9.22 -14.17
C THR A 11 -17.88 -8.12 -13.57
N GLU A 12 -17.40 -7.18 -14.41
CA GLU A 12 -16.69 -5.98 -13.95
C GLU A 12 -17.69 -5.06 -13.24
N VAL A 13 -17.71 -5.11 -11.91
CA VAL A 13 -18.49 -4.18 -11.10
C VAL A 13 -17.65 -2.95 -10.81
N ARG A 14 -17.96 -1.85 -11.49
CA ARG A 14 -17.37 -0.55 -11.21
C ARG A 14 -18.20 0.19 -10.17
N VAL A 15 -17.68 0.29 -8.95
CA VAL A 15 -18.28 1.13 -7.92
C VAL A 15 -17.92 2.58 -8.23
N ILE A 16 -18.84 3.28 -8.89
CA ILE A 16 -18.79 4.73 -9.09
C ILE A 16 -19.64 5.42 -8.03
N ASP A 17 -19.19 6.58 -7.57
CA ASP A 17 -19.94 7.50 -6.70
C ASP A 17 -20.17 6.99 -5.25
N VAL A 18 -19.08 6.95 -4.47
CA VAL A 18 -19.15 6.65 -3.04
C VAL A 18 -19.79 7.83 -2.30
N LYS A 19 -21.06 7.65 -1.91
CA LYS A 19 -21.84 8.65 -1.16
C LYS A 19 -21.34 8.79 0.29
N MET A 20 -20.20 9.45 0.47
CA MET A 20 -19.65 9.80 1.78
C MET A 20 -19.89 11.29 2.08
N PRO A 21 -20.67 11.62 3.13
CA PRO A 21 -20.87 13.01 3.53
C PRO A 21 -19.55 13.62 4.04
N PHE A 22 -19.45 14.94 3.98
CA PHE A 22 -18.22 15.69 4.27
C PHE A 22 -17.54 15.26 5.59
N ILE A 23 -18.30 15.13 6.67
CA ILE A 23 -17.76 14.75 7.99
C ILE A 23 -17.21 13.31 7.99
N SER A 24 -17.87 12.36 7.32
CA SER A 24 -17.37 10.99 7.23
C SER A 24 -16.06 10.92 6.45
N MET A 25 -15.93 11.72 5.38
CA MET A 25 -14.70 11.84 4.62
C MET A 25 -13.57 12.43 5.48
N VAL A 26 -13.83 13.48 6.26
CA VAL A 26 -12.83 14.10 7.14
C VAL A 26 -12.37 13.12 8.23
N VAL A 27 -13.31 12.43 8.89
CA VAL A 27 -12.96 11.45 9.93
C VAL A 27 -12.12 10.31 9.34
N PHE A 28 -12.42 9.86 8.12
CA PHE A 28 -11.60 8.87 7.42
C PHE A 28 -10.17 9.39 7.19
N LEU A 29 -10.01 10.60 6.66
CA LEU A 29 -8.69 11.20 6.40
C LEU A 29 -7.89 11.41 7.69
N VAL A 30 -8.55 11.80 8.78
CA VAL A 30 -7.91 11.93 10.10
C VAL A 30 -7.45 10.56 10.60
N LYS A 31 -8.28 9.53 10.51
CA LYS A 31 -7.90 8.16 10.91
C LYS A 31 -6.73 7.63 10.09
N LEU A 32 -6.75 7.86 8.78
CA LEU A 32 -5.65 7.49 7.88
C LEU A 32 -4.35 8.22 8.26
N SER A 33 -4.44 9.51 8.57
CA SER A 33 -3.29 10.33 8.97
C SER A 33 -2.68 9.87 10.31
N ILE A 34 -3.52 9.58 11.31
CA ILE A 34 -3.05 9.08 12.61
C ILE A 34 -2.45 7.68 12.47
N ALA A 35 -3.04 6.81 11.66
CA ALA A 35 -2.51 5.47 11.37
C ALA A 35 -1.14 5.51 10.67
N ALA A 36 -0.83 6.58 9.93
CA ALA A 36 0.46 6.75 9.31
C ALA A 36 1.61 6.94 10.32
N ILE A 37 1.33 7.42 11.54
CA ILE A 37 2.38 7.70 12.55
C ILE A 37 3.08 6.39 13.00
N PRO A 38 2.35 5.34 13.46
CA PRO A 38 2.96 4.04 13.74
C PRO A 38 3.67 3.43 12.51
N ALA A 39 3.06 3.55 11.33
CA ALA A 39 3.65 3.04 10.10
C ALA A 39 4.98 3.73 9.77
N PHE A 40 5.08 5.03 10.01
CA PHE A 40 6.29 5.81 9.76
C PHE A 40 7.46 5.39 10.64
N ILE A 41 7.20 5.00 11.90
CA ILE A 41 8.23 4.47 12.81
C ILE A 41 8.83 3.18 12.24
N ILE A 42 7.96 2.25 11.82
CA ILE A 42 8.39 0.97 11.22
C ILE A 42 9.16 1.24 9.92
N LEU A 43 8.63 2.13 9.08
CA LEU A 43 9.26 2.51 7.80
C LEU A 43 10.62 3.16 8.01
N SER A 44 10.80 3.96 9.07
CA SER A 44 12.08 4.59 9.41
C SER A 44 13.13 3.56 9.81
N ILE A 45 12.76 2.54 10.59
CA ILE A 45 13.66 1.45 10.97
C ILE A 45 14.08 0.65 9.73
N VAL A 46 13.11 0.18 8.94
CA VAL A 46 13.38 -0.59 7.71
C VAL A 46 14.19 0.23 6.72
N GLY A 47 13.82 1.50 6.53
CA GLY A 47 14.53 2.44 5.68
C GLY A 47 15.97 2.63 6.12
N SER A 48 16.22 2.84 7.42
CA SER A 48 17.59 3.02 7.94
C SER A 48 18.48 1.80 7.69
N ILE A 49 17.93 0.58 7.81
CA ILE A 49 18.66 -0.66 7.53
C ILE A 49 18.98 -0.75 6.04
N LEU A 50 17.99 -0.51 5.18
CA LEU A 50 18.17 -0.51 3.73
C LEU A 50 19.23 0.53 3.31
N PHE A 51 19.11 1.78 3.77
CA PHE A 51 20.09 2.81 3.45
C PHE A 51 21.46 2.54 4.05
N GLY A 52 21.55 1.90 5.22
CA GLY A 52 22.83 1.45 5.79
C GLY A 52 23.52 0.41 4.90
N ILE A 53 22.77 -0.60 4.43
CA ILE A 53 23.30 -1.65 3.54
C ILE A 53 23.68 -1.06 2.18
N PHE A 54 22.77 -0.31 1.55
CA PHE A 54 23.02 0.29 0.24
C PHE A 54 24.14 1.33 0.32
N GLY A 55 24.16 2.16 1.35
CA GLY A 55 25.22 3.16 1.57
C GLY A 55 26.59 2.54 1.76
N THR A 56 26.69 1.47 2.55
CA THR A 56 27.96 0.74 2.76
C THR A 56 28.40 -0.05 1.53
N ALA A 57 27.48 -0.67 0.80
CA ALA A 57 27.76 -1.37 -0.46
C ALA A 57 28.26 -0.40 -1.54
N VAL A 58 27.59 0.74 -1.71
CA VAL A 58 27.99 1.78 -2.65
C VAL A 58 29.34 2.37 -2.25
N HIS A 59 29.55 2.68 -0.98
CA HIS A 59 30.83 3.21 -0.49
C HIS A 59 31.99 2.22 -0.66
N THR A 60 31.79 0.94 -0.37
CA THR A 60 32.82 -0.10 -0.58
C THR A 60 33.10 -0.31 -2.06
N GLY A 61 32.07 -0.31 -2.90
CA GLY A 61 32.22 -0.42 -4.36
C GLY A 61 32.93 0.77 -5.02
N MET A 62 32.85 1.97 -4.45
CA MET A 62 33.60 3.14 -4.94
C MET A 62 35.09 3.16 -4.53
N ARG A 63 35.52 2.28 -3.62
CA ARG A 63 36.91 2.22 -3.12
C ARG A 63 37.74 1.09 -3.74
N LEU A 64 37.12 0.23 -4.56
CA LEU A 64 37.75 -0.84 -5.34
C LEU A 64 37.88 -0.39 -6.80
#